data_AF-A0A382ETD3-F1
#
_entry.id   AF-A0A382ETD3-F1
#
_cell.length_a   1.000
_cell.length_b   1.000
_cell.length_c   1.000
_cell.angle_alpha   90.00
_cell.angle_beta   90.00
_cell.angle_gamma   90.00
#
_symmetry.space_group_name_H-M   'P 1'
#
loop_
_entity.id
_entity.type
_entity.pdbx_description
1 polymer ?
#
loop_
_entity_poly.entity_id
_entity_poly.type
_entity_poly.pdbx_seq_one_letter_code
_entity_poly.pdbx_strand_id
1 'polypeptide(L)'
;MRYATTALAFCVAGLLALGIVMLYSAGMAQTGARYLTKQLVWGGLGIFVCFCAAAIDYRWLKKIAWPLFGITLVLLILVLVPGIGIFKNGARRWFDLGPMYFQPSELAKITLLIAIAAWGDMQAKRIHEFKYGLLIPGIAIAVTLGLIFREPDFGTTMLLASVCCILFFVAGT
;
A
#
# COMPACT_ATOMS: atom_id res chain seq x y z
N MET A 1 -18.87 12.04 -12.74
CA MET A 1 -18.12 10.85 -12.25
C MET A 1 -17.51 10.01 -13.38
N ARG A 2 -18.28 9.59 -14.40
CA ARG A 2 -17.76 8.76 -15.52
C ARG A 2 -16.56 9.37 -16.29
N TYR A 3 -16.56 10.68 -16.54
CA TYR A 3 -15.45 11.36 -17.21
C TYR A 3 -14.14 11.38 -16.40
N ALA A 4 -14.24 11.50 -15.07
CA ALA A 4 -13.06 11.48 -14.19
C ALA A 4 -12.45 10.07 -14.13
N THR A 5 -13.29 9.03 -14.05
CA THR A 5 -12.82 7.64 -14.06
C THR A 5 -12.16 7.27 -15.39
N THR A 6 -12.73 7.71 -16.53
CA THR A 6 -12.12 7.44 -17.85
C THR A 6 -10.83 8.23 -18.04
N ALA A 7 -10.76 9.47 -17.57
CA ALA A 7 -9.53 10.27 -17.62
C ALA A 7 -8.40 9.62 -16.80
N LEU A 8 -8.69 9.21 -15.55
CA LEU A 8 -7.71 8.52 -14.70
C LEU A 8 -7.24 7.20 -15.32
N ALA A 9 -8.15 6.41 -15.88
CA ALA A 9 -7.80 5.16 -16.56
C ALA A 9 -6.86 5.41 -17.74
N PHE A 10 -7.11 6.47 -18.53
CA PHE A 10 -6.24 6.83 -19.64
C PHE A 10 -4.86 7.30 -19.18
N CYS A 11 -4.78 8.11 -18.11
CA CYS A 11 -3.50 8.51 -17.51
C CYS A 11 -2.69 7.29 -17.03
N VAL A 12 -3.35 6.34 -16.34
CA VAL A 12 -2.69 5.10 -15.87
C VAL A 12 -2.19 4.27 -17.05
N ALA A 13 -3.00 4.10 -18.10
CA ALA A 13 -2.60 3.37 -19.30
C ALA A 13 -1.41 4.04 -20.01
N GLY A 14 -1.42 5.37 -20.12
CA GLY A 14 -0.32 6.14 -20.70
C GLY A 14 0.98 6.00 -19.90
N LEU A 15 0.91 6.09 -18.56
CA LEU A 15 2.07 5.90 -17.69
C LEU A 15 2.62 4.46 -17.76
N LEU A 16 1.74 3.45 -17.83
CA LEU A 16 2.16 2.06 -18.01
C LEU A 16 2.85 1.84 -19.36
N ALA A 17 2.30 2.39 -20.45
CA ALA A 17 2.90 2.30 -21.77
C ALA A 17 4.29 2.97 -21.82
N LEU A 18 4.40 4.18 -21.28
CA LEU A 18 5.70 4.88 -21.17
C LEU A 18 6.70 4.11 -20.32
N GLY A 19 6.26 3.52 -19.20
CA GLY A 19 7.11 2.68 -18.34
C GLY A 19 7.63 1.44 -19.06
N ILE A 20 6.80 0.78 -19.86
CA ILE A 20 7.22 -0.38 -20.68
C ILE A 20 8.25 0.03 -21.73
N VAL A 21 8.03 1.15 -22.42
CA VAL A 21 8.99 1.68 -23.43
C VAL A 21 10.33 2.02 -22.78
N MET A 22 10.32 2.68 -21.63
CA MET A 22 11.52 3.01 -20.86
C MET A 22 12.29 1.75 -20.43
N LEU A 23 11.59 0.73 -19.91
CA LEU A 23 12.20 -0.53 -19.50
C LEU A 23 12.78 -1.31 -20.68
N TYR A 24 12.11 -1.27 -21.83
CA TYR A 24 12.66 -1.85 -23.06
C TYR A 24 13.96 -1.15 -23.47
N SER A 25 13.97 0.19 -23.46
CA SER A 25 15.16 0.99 -23.81
C SER A 25 16.33 0.75 -22.85
N ALA A 26 16.09 0.80 -21.53
CA ALA A 26 17.12 0.55 -20.52
C ALA A 26 17.59 -0.92 -20.48
N GLY A 27 16.72 -1.86 -20.87
CA GLY A 27 16.97 -3.30 -20.89
C GLY A 27 17.72 -3.80 -22.13
N MET A 28 17.93 -2.95 -23.15
CA MET A 28 18.63 -3.30 -24.41
C MET A 28 20.03 -3.89 -24.19
N ALA A 29 20.70 -3.56 -23.07
CA ALA A 29 22.02 -4.06 -22.73
C ALA A 29 22.02 -5.46 -22.07
N GLN A 30 20.86 -6.02 -21.69
CA GLN A 30 20.78 -7.35 -21.09
C GLN A 30 20.30 -8.41 -22.09
N THR A 31 21.05 -9.51 -22.17
CA THR A 31 20.72 -10.70 -22.95
C THR A 31 19.39 -11.30 -22.46
N GLY A 32 18.36 -11.31 -23.32
CA GLY A 32 17.12 -12.06 -23.11
C GLY A 32 15.89 -11.31 -22.59
N ALA A 33 15.83 -9.96 -22.69
CA ALA A 33 14.63 -9.17 -22.41
C ALA A 33 13.94 -9.45 -21.04
N ARG A 34 14.68 -9.97 -20.06
CA ARG A 34 14.13 -10.53 -18.81
C ARG A 34 13.34 -9.51 -17.99
N TYR A 35 13.76 -8.25 -17.97
CA TYR A 35 13.03 -7.18 -17.28
C TYR A 35 11.71 -6.82 -17.96
N LEU A 36 11.67 -6.84 -19.30
CA LEU A 36 10.45 -6.60 -20.05
C LEU A 36 9.43 -7.72 -19.79
N THR A 37 9.84 -8.99 -19.87
CA THR A 37 8.95 -10.12 -19.59
C THR A 37 8.39 -10.05 -18.17
N LYS A 38 9.24 -9.74 -17.18
CA LYS A 38 8.78 -9.53 -15.79
C LYS A 38 7.78 -8.38 -15.70
N GLN A 39 8.06 -7.24 -16.33
CA GLN A 39 7.17 -6.07 -16.29
C GLN A 39 5.80 -6.38 -16.91
N LEU A 40 5.75 -7.14 -18.01
CA LEU A 40 4.49 -7.54 -18.64
C LEU A 40 3.68 -8.48 -17.75
N VAL A 41 4.33 -9.45 -17.11
CA VAL A 41 3.66 -10.39 -16.18
C VAL A 41 3.13 -9.64 -14.96
N TRP A 42 3.96 -8.82 -14.30
CA TRP A 42 3.55 -8.06 -13.12
C TRP A 42 2.54 -6.96 -13.44
N GLY A 43 2.68 -6.29 -14.59
CA GLY A 43 1.72 -5.30 -15.08
C GLY A 43 0.37 -5.93 -15.38
N GLY A 44 0.35 -7.08 -16.07
CA GLY A 44 -0.87 -7.85 -16.33
C GLY A 44 -1.55 -8.31 -15.03
N LEU A 45 -0.78 -8.85 -14.08
CA LEU A 45 -1.28 -9.26 -12.78
C LEU A 45 -1.83 -8.07 -11.97
N GLY A 46 -1.17 -6.91 -12.03
CA GLY A 46 -1.64 -5.68 -11.38
C GLY A 46 -2.94 -5.15 -11.97
N ILE A 47 -3.11 -5.19 -13.29
CA ILE A 47 -4.37 -4.81 -13.96
C ILE A 47 -5.49 -5.78 -13.57
N PHE A 48 -5.19 -7.08 -13.54
CA PHE A 48 -6.15 -8.10 -13.11
C PHE A 48 -6.62 -7.85 -11.66
N VAL A 49 -5.68 -7.63 -10.73
CA VAL A 49 -6.00 -7.29 -9.33
C VAL A 49 -6.82 -6.00 -9.23
N CYS A 50 -6.48 -4.98 -10.03
CA CYS A 50 -7.24 -3.73 -10.07
C CYS A 50 -8.69 -3.95 -10.53
N PHE A 51 -8.91 -4.77 -11.56
CA PHE A 51 -10.25 -5.10 -12.05
C PHE A 51 -11.06 -5.88 -11.00
N CYS A 52 -10.44 -6.88 -10.35
CA CYS A 52 -11.07 -7.59 -9.24
C CYS A 52 -11.42 -6.67 -8.07
N ALA A 53 -10.51 -5.77 -7.68
CA ALA A 53 -10.75 -4.80 -6.62
C ALA A 53 -11.89 -3.82 -6.97
N ALA A 54 -11.99 -3.40 -8.22
CA ALA A 54 -13.06 -2.53 -8.70
C ALA A 54 -14.44 -3.22 -8.70
N ALA A 55 -14.48 -4.56 -8.77
CA ALA A 55 -15.71 -5.34 -8.71
C ALA A 55 -16.21 -5.57 -7.26
N ILE A 56 -15.37 -5.36 -6.24
CA ILE A 56 -15.72 -5.57 -4.84
C ILE A 56 -16.46 -4.33 -4.30
N ASP A 57 -17.60 -4.55 -3.62
CA ASP A 57 -18.35 -3.49 -2.95
C ASP A 57 -17.53 -2.89 -1.79
N TYR A 58 -17.39 -1.57 -1.79
CA TYR A 58 -16.71 -0.81 -0.74
C TYR A 58 -17.29 -1.06 0.66
N ARG A 59 -18.57 -1.45 0.78
CA ARG A 59 -19.20 -1.81 2.06
C ARG A 59 -18.59 -3.05 2.68
N TRP A 60 -18.23 -4.03 1.85
CA TRP A 60 -17.50 -5.21 2.31
C TRP A 60 -16.09 -4.84 2.75
N LEU A 61 -15.42 -3.99 1.96
CA LEU A 61 -14.08 -3.49 2.26
C LEU A 61 -14.03 -2.77 3.63
N LYS A 62 -15.06 -1.98 3.95
CA LYS A 62 -15.20 -1.31 5.26
C LYS A 62 -15.28 -2.32 6.41
N LYS A 63 -16.03 -3.42 6.26
CA LYS A 63 -16.18 -4.44 7.32
C LYS A 63 -14.88 -5.21 7.58
N ILE A 64 -14.12 -5.50 6.53
CA ILE A 64 -12.87 -6.27 6.64
C ILE A 64 -11.65 -5.38 6.92
N ALA A 65 -11.79 -4.04 6.89
CA ALA A 65 -10.69 -3.09 7.04
C ALA A 65 -9.86 -3.32 8.32
N TRP A 66 -10.53 -3.46 9.46
CA TRP A 66 -9.88 -3.67 10.76
C TRP A 66 -9.18 -5.03 10.87
N PRO A 67 -9.83 -6.17 10.55
CA PRO A 67 -9.15 -7.46 10.45
C PRO A 67 -7.95 -7.44 9.49
N LEU A 68 -8.12 -6.82 8.33
CA LEU A 68 -7.07 -6.74 7.31
C LEU A 68 -5.88 -5.92 7.79
N PHE A 69 -6.13 -4.78 8.45
CA PHE A 69 -5.08 -3.98 9.08
C PHE A 69 -4.35 -4.75 10.20
N GLY A 70 -5.08 -5.50 11.04
CA GLY A 70 -4.48 -6.36 12.05
C GLY A 70 -3.56 -7.43 11.46
N ILE A 71 -3.98 -8.08 10.37
CA ILE A 71 -3.13 -9.04 9.64
C ILE A 71 -1.87 -8.34 9.10
N THR A 72 -2.00 -7.13 8.56
CA THR A 72 -0.86 -6.36 8.07
C THR A 72 0.13 -6.00 9.17
N LEU A 73 -0.34 -5.62 10.36
CA LEU A 73 0.53 -5.37 11.51
C LEU A 73 1.31 -6.62 11.92
N VAL A 74 0.65 -7.78 11.92
CA VAL A 74 1.32 -9.06 12.18
C VAL A 74 2.38 -9.34 11.11
N LEU A 75 2.09 -9.10 9.83
CA LEU A 75 3.05 -9.28 8.73
C LEU A 75 4.26 -8.34 8.87
N LEU A 76 4.06 -7.07 9.23
CA LEU A 76 5.14 -6.10 9.51
C LEU A 76 6.02 -6.55 10.69
N ILE A 77 5.43 -7.15 11.72
CA ILE A 77 6.21 -7.70 12.83
C ILE A 77 7.00 -8.93 12.38
N LEU A 78 6.35 -9.84 11.64
CA LEU A 78 6.97 -11.08 11.17
C LEU A 78 8.15 -10.83 10.22
N VAL A 79 8.10 -9.80 9.38
CA VAL A 79 9.20 -9.52 8.44
C VAL A 79 10.46 -9.03 9.14
N LEU A 80 10.33 -8.47 10.35
CA LEU A 80 11.47 -8.06 11.17
C LEU A 80 12.15 -9.26 11.86
N VAL A 81 11.43 -10.38 12.05
CA VAL A 81 11.94 -11.56 12.74
C VAL A 81 13.03 -12.26 11.90
N PRO A 82 14.24 -12.49 12.47
CA PRO A 82 15.28 -13.26 11.79
C PRO A 82 14.80 -14.67 11.46
N GLY A 83 14.94 -15.09 10.21
CA GLY A 83 14.55 -16.42 9.73
C GLY A 83 13.23 -16.45 8.95
N ILE A 84 12.36 -15.43 9.10
CA ILE A 84 11.13 -15.31 8.31
C ILE A 84 11.31 -14.25 7.22
N GLY A 85 11.73 -13.04 7.60
CA GLY A 85 12.04 -11.98 6.63
C GLY A 85 13.43 -12.16 6.03
N ILE A 86 13.55 -11.93 4.72
CA ILE A 86 14.85 -11.96 4.05
C ILE A 86 15.61 -10.65 4.24
N PHE A 87 16.91 -10.76 4.54
CA PHE A 87 17.79 -9.61 4.63
C PHE A 87 18.37 -9.31 3.24
N LYS A 88 17.98 -8.18 2.65
CA LYS A 88 18.44 -7.75 1.33
C LYS A 88 18.66 -6.24 1.33
N ASN A 89 19.74 -5.77 0.68
CA ASN A 89 20.08 -4.34 0.59
C ASN A 89 20.14 -3.63 1.97
N GLY A 90 20.65 -4.32 3.00
CA GLY A 90 20.78 -3.75 4.35
C GLY A 90 19.51 -3.72 5.19
N ALA A 91 18.40 -4.32 4.73
CA ALA A 91 17.11 -4.27 5.41
C ALA A 91 16.35 -5.61 5.34
N ARG A 92 15.47 -5.85 6.33
CA ARG A 92 14.47 -6.94 6.30
C ARG A 92 13.10 -6.36 5.98
N ARG A 93 12.74 -6.39 4.70
CA ARG A 93 11.48 -5.82 4.17
C ARG A 93 10.64 -6.80 3.38
N TRP A 94 11.21 -7.93 3.03
CA TRP A 94 10.64 -8.82 2.03
C TRP A 94 10.42 -10.19 2.65
N PHE A 95 9.32 -10.82 2.26
CA PHE A 95 9.13 -12.25 2.38
C PHE A 95 9.47 -12.91 1.05
N ASP A 96 10.26 -13.97 1.10
CA ASP A 96 10.52 -14.83 -0.07
C ASP A 96 9.43 -15.89 -0.15
N LEU A 97 8.59 -15.79 -1.18
CA LEU A 97 7.53 -16.76 -1.45
C LEU A 97 7.93 -17.74 -2.56
N GLY A 98 9.20 -17.73 -3.00
CA GLY A 98 9.72 -18.52 -4.11
C GLY A 98 9.80 -17.70 -5.41
N PRO A 99 8.74 -17.68 -6.25
CA PRO A 99 8.78 -16.95 -7.51
C PRO A 99 8.56 -15.45 -7.34
N MET A 100 8.15 -15.00 -6.16
CA MET A 100 7.82 -13.61 -5.86
C MET A 100 8.33 -13.17 -4.49
N TYR A 101 8.60 -11.87 -4.39
CA TYR A 101 8.88 -11.21 -3.13
C TYR A 101 7.67 -10.40 -2.72
N PHE A 102 7.19 -10.59 -1.48
CA PHE A 102 6.07 -9.84 -0.94
C PHE A 102 6.58 -8.82 0.07
N GLN A 103 6.18 -7.55 -0.10
CA GLN A 103 6.57 -6.45 0.78
C GLN A 103 5.38 -6.04 1.66
N PRO A 104 5.42 -6.30 2.98
CA PRO A 104 4.30 -5.98 3.87
C PRO A 104 3.99 -4.49 3.95
N SER A 105 5.00 -3.62 3.80
CA SER A 105 4.82 -2.16 3.82
C SER A 105 3.94 -1.64 2.67
N GLU A 106 3.90 -2.34 1.52
CA GLU A 106 2.99 -2.01 0.42
C GLU A 106 1.52 -2.28 0.81
N LEU A 107 1.27 -3.42 1.47
CA LEU A 107 -0.05 -3.72 2.01
C LEU A 107 -0.43 -2.76 3.15
N ALA A 108 0.55 -2.34 3.97
CA ALA A 108 0.35 -1.40 5.07
C ALA A 108 -0.19 -0.06 4.58
N LYS A 109 0.30 0.46 3.44
CA LYS A 109 -0.22 1.71 2.84
C LYS A 109 -1.71 1.64 2.58
N ILE A 110 -2.19 0.55 1.97
CA ILE A 110 -3.59 0.41 1.58
C ILE A 110 -4.45 0.15 2.82
N THR A 111 -4.04 -0.79 3.67
CA THR A 111 -4.84 -1.25 4.81
C THR A 111 -4.96 -0.22 5.92
N LEU A 112 -3.89 0.56 6.20
CA LEU A 112 -3.93 1.66 7.15
C LEU A 112 -4.93 2.73 6.71
N LEU A 113 -4.89 3.17 5.45
CA LEU A 113 -5.79 4.21 4.95
C LEU A 113 -7.25 3.76 4.98
N ILE A 114 -7.54 2.53 4.56
CA ILE A 114 -8.90 1.98 4.62
C ILE A 114 -9.37 1.85 6.07
N ALA A 115 -8.51 1.40 7.00
CA ALA A 115 -8.87 1.27 8.41
C ALA A 115 -9.16 2.62 9.07
N ILE A 116 -8.35 3.65 8.82
CA ILE A 116 -8.58 5.01 9.33
C ILE A 116 -9.86 5.59 8.72
N ALA A 117 -10.07 5.44 7.41
CA ALA A 117 -11.29 5.92 6.76
C ALA A 117 -12.55 5.21 7.30
N ALA A 118 -12.49 3.89 7.49
CA ALA A 118 -13.57 3.11 8.08
C ALA A 118 -13.85 3.53 9.53
N TRP A 119 -12.81 3.83 10.30
CA TRP A 119 -12.93 4.34 11.67
C TRP A 119 -13.59 5.71 11.72
N GLY A 120 -13.14 6.64 10.88
CA GLY A 120 -13.72 7.98 10.77
C GLY A 120 -15.22 7.94 10.45
N ASP A 121 -15.63 7.05 9.55
CA ASP A 121 -17.05 6.89 9.19
C ASP A 121 -17.86 6.19 10.31
N MET A 122 -17.30 5.18 10.98
CA MET A 122 -17.98 4.54 12.13
C MET A 122 -18.15 5.48 13.32
N GLN A 123 -17.15 6.33 13.55
CA GLN A 123 -17.05 7.19 14.72
C GLN A 123 -17.35 8.65 14.39
N ALA A 124 -17.98 8.92 13.24
CA ALA A 124 -18.25 10.27 12.73
C ALA A 124 -18.95 11.18 13.76
N LYS A 125 -19.84 10.62 14.59
CA LYS A 125 -20.55 11.37 15.65
C LYS A 125 -19.67 11.77 16.84
N ARG A 126 -18.56 11.05 17.08
CA ARG A 126 -17.61 11.28 18.18
C ARG A 126 -16.24 11.72 17.69
N ILE A 127 -16.12 12.09 16.41
CA ILE A 127 -14.83 12.45 15.82
C ILE A 127 -14.27 13.74 16.41
N HIS A 128 -15.13 14.61 16.96
CA HIS A 128 -14.75 15.80 17.71
C HIS A 128 -14.23 15.50 19.13
N GLU A 129 -14.40 14.27 19.64
CA GLU A 129 -13.80 13.87 20.91
C GLU A 129 -12.33 13.51 20.68
N PHE A 130 -11.41 14.16 21.41
CA PHE A 130 -9.96 13.95 21.29
C PHE A 130 -9.53 12.47 21.26
N LYS A 131 -10.19 11.64 22.08
CA LYS A 131 -9.88 10.20 22.17
C LYS A 131 -10.20 9.43 20.89
N TYR A 132 -11.33 9.73 20.24
CA TYR A 132 -11.82 9.00 19.08
C TYR A 132 -11.38 9.63 17.76
N GLY A 133 -11.23 10.96 17.74
CA GLY A 133 -10.74 11.73 16.60
C GLY A 133 -9.24 11.62 16.39
N LEU A 134 -8.44 11.72 17.46
CA LEU A 134 -6.98 11.79 17.34
C LEU A 134 -6.26 10.60 17.97
N LEU A 135 -6.61 10.22 19.20
CA LEU A 135 -5.77 9.31 19.99
C LEU A 135 -5.76 7.89 19.42
N ILE A 136 -6.92 7.29 19.15
CA ILE A 136 -7.01 5.92 18.59
C ILE A 136 -6.40 5.80 17.18
N PRO A 137 -6.81 6.61 16.18
CA PRO A 137 -6.22 6.54 14.84
C PRO A 137 -4.74 6.97 14.86
N GLY A 138 -4.36 7.93 15.72
CA GLY A 138 -2.98 8.38 15.89
C GLY A 138 -2.06 7.26 16.41
N ILE A 139 -2.53 6.44 17.36
CA ILE A 139 -1.77 5.26 17.81
C ILE A 139 -1.62 4.25 16.68
N ALA A 140 -2.68 3.95 15.91
CA ALA A 140 -2.60 3.01 14.79
C ALA A 140 -1.58 3.45 13.73
N ILE A 141 -1.55 4.75 13.42
CA ILE A 141 -0.56 5.35 12.52
C ILE A 141 0.84 5.25 13.13
N ALA A 142 1.02 5.69 14.37
CA ALA A 142 2.33 5.67 15.05
C ALA A 142 2.93 4.27 15.13
N VAL A 143 2.12 3.25 15.43
CA VAL A 143 2.54 1.84 15.45
C VAL A 143 2.98 1.40 14.05
N THR A 144 2.18 1.69 13.03
CA THR A 144 2.49 1.28 11.64
C THR A 144 3.76 1.96 11.13
N LEU A 145 3.88 3.28 11.34
CA LEU A 145 5.07 4.04 10.96
C LEU A 145 6.31 3.58 11.74
N GLY A 146 6.17 3.29 13.03
CA GLY A 146 7.27 2.78 13.85
C GLY A 146 7.77 1.41 13.38
N LEU A 147 6.87 0.52 12.96
CA LEU A 147 7.25 -0.78 12.39
C LEU A 147 7.96 -0.62 11.04
N ILE A 148 7.44 0.20 10.13
CA ILE A 148 8.04 0.42 8.81
C ILE A 148 9.41 1.14 8.94
N PHE A 149 9.54 2.04 9.92
CA PHE A 149 10.81 2.70 10.22
C PHE A 149 11.87 1.71 10.72
N ARG A 150 11.45 0.66 11.45
CA ARG A 150 12.33 -0.45 11.86
C ARG A 150 12.73 -1.36 10.69
N GLU A 151 12.02 -1.32 9.57
CA GLU A 151 12.39 -2.00 8.32
C GLU A 151 13.43 -1.19 7.49
N PRO A 152 14.16 -0.25 8.09
CA PRO A 152 14.74 0.96 7.48
C PRO A 152 14.05 1.66 6.29
N ASP A 153 12.73 1.55 6.08
CA ASP A 153 12.07 2.15 4.89
C ASP A 153 11.64 3.61 5.10
N PHE A 154 12.60 4.52 4.97
CA PHE A 154 12.36 5.95 5.17
C PHE A 154 11.37 6.56 4.17
N GLY A 155 11.46 6.18 2.89
CA GLY A 155 10.60 6.72 1.85
C GLY A 155 9.12 6.38 2.09
N THR A 156 8.84 5.13 2.43
CA THR A 156 7.47 4.68 2.72
C THR A 156 6.95 5.29 4.01
N THR A 157 7.79 5.41 5.04
CA THR A 157 7.41 6.04 6.31
C THR A 157 7.03 7.50 6.13
N MET A 158 7.84 8.29 5.41
CA MET A 158 7.56 9.71 5.15
C MET A 158 6.32 9.93 4.28
N LEU A 159 6.12 9.08 3.27
CA LEU A 159 4.94 9.12 2.42
C LEU A 159 3.68 8.86 3.26
N LEU A 160 3.66 7.79 4.05
CA LEU A 160 2.50 7.45 4.88
C LEU A 160 2.22 8.51 5.95
N ALA A 161 3.27 9.05 6.59
CA ALA A 161 3.11 10.13 7.56
C ALA A 161 2.43 11.36 6.93
N SER A 162 2.89 11.75 5.73
CA SER A 162 2.30 12.87 4.97
C SER A 162 0.84 12.62 4.62
N VAL A 163 0.52 11.45 4.06
CA VAL A 163 -0.86 11.11 3.67
C VAL A 163 -1.78 11.04 4.88
N CYS A 164 -1.34 10.45 5.99
CA CYS A 164 -2.14 10.37 7.22
C CYS A 164 -2.39 11.75 7.82
N CYS A 165 -1.41 12.66 7.76
CA CYS A 165 -1.58 14.04 8.19
C CYS A 165 -2.65 14.77 7.36
N ILE A 166 -2.62 14.62 6.03
CA ILE A 166 -3.65 15.17 5.14
C ILE A 166 -5.02 14.59 5.48
N LEU A 167 -5.09 13.30 5.77
CA LEU A 167 -6.35 12.62 6.07
C LEU A 167 -6.99 13.15 7.36
N PHE A 168 -6.19 13.40 8.41
CA PHE A 168 -6.67 14.06 9.63
C PHE A 168 -7.09 15.50 9.38
N PHE A 169 -6.31 16.26 8.62
CA PHE A 169 -6.64 17.64 8.28
C PHE A 169 -7.99 17.73 7.55
N VAL A 170 -8.23 16.83 6.59
CA VAL A 170 -9.51 16.78 5.85
C VAL A 170 -10.66 16.28 6.72
N ALA A 171 -10.40 15.36 7.66
CA ALA A 171 -11.41 14.88 8.60
C ALA A 171 -11.91 15.95 9.58
N GLY A 172 -11.20 17.09 9.70
CA GLY A 172 -11.61 18.21 10.56
C GLY A 172 -11.41 17.93 12.05
N THR A 173 -10.45 17.07 12.40
CA THR A 173 -10.00 16.81 13.78
C THR A 173 -8.97 17.81 14.25
#